data_AF-A0A9P4J2I6-F1
#
_entry.id   AF-A0A9P4J2I6-F1
#
_cell.length_a   1.000
_cell.length_b   1.000
_cell.length_c   1.000
_cell.angle_alpha   90.00
_cell.angle_beta   90.00
_cell.angle_gamma   90.00
#
_symmetry.space_group_name_H-M   'P 1'
#
loop_
_entity.id
_entity.type
_entity.pdbx_description
1 polymer ?
#
loop_
_entity_poly.entity_id
_entity_poly.type
_entity_poly.pdbx_seq_one_letter_code
_entity_poly.pdbx_strand_id
1 'polypeptide(L)'
;MPAKSILTRKVDLVYLIFFMVHLVVMFNVDLYPLYPEWLRPKYMTDLRHWYVATYADQFFVSPPAWFNTYIWLEFLYHVPLCVWSIPALLKADPRVPVQLLVYSVFTGVTTLTCIADFFAWTTVASQTKTQLAGLYVPYLAVSVFMGLDMVARLNAKLAGSTPPPTVGTKKTR
;
A
#
# COMPACT_ATOMS: atom_id res chain seq x y z
N MET A 1 24.54 -17.37 -5.23
CA MET A 1 24.43 -16.74 -6.56
C MET A 1 23.99 -15.30 -6.35
N PRO A 2 24.57 -14.30 -7.03
CA PRO A 2 24.10 -12.92 -6.94
C PRO A 2 22.64 -12.83 -7.39
N ALA A 3 21.86 -11.95 -6.76
CA ALA A 3 20.47 -11.74 -7.14
C ALA A 3 20.38 -11.32 -8.61
N LYS A 4 19.44 -11.90 -9.37
CA LYS A 4 19.17 -11.47 -10.74
C LYS A 4 18.81 -9.98 -10.74
N SER A 5 19.35 -9.24 -11.71
CA SER A 5 19.09 -7.81 -11.88
C SER A 5 17.59 -7.51 -11.84
N ILE A 6 17.20 -6.42 -11.17
CA ILE A 6 15.80 -5.98 -11.06
C ILE A 6 15.15 -5.77 -12.44
N LEU A 7 15.94 -5.37 -13.45
CA LEU A 7 15.46 -5.18 -14.82
C LEU A 7 14.94 -6.47 -15.48
N THR A 8 15.41 -7.62 -15.01
CA THR A 8 14.92 -8.94 -15.48
C THR A 8 13.69 -9.41 -14.72
N ARG A 9 13.44 -8.87 -13.52
CA ARG A 9 12.31 -9.20 -12.63
C ARG A 9 11.19 -8.17 -12.83
N LYS A 10 10.53 -8.22 -13.99
CA LYS A 10 9.57 -7.19 -14.44
C LYS A 10 8.50 -6.85 -13.39
N VAL A 11 7.93 -7.86 -12.73
CA VAL A 11 6.91 -7.66 -11.68
C VAL A 11 7.50 -6.96 -10.45
N ASP A 12 8.68 -7.38 -9.98
CA ASP A 12 9.37 -6.72 -8.86
C ASP A 12 9.77 -5.28 -9.21
N LEU A 13 10.11 -5.00 -10.48
CA LEU A 13 10.38 -3.65 -10.96
C LEU A 13 9.12 -2.76 -10.89
N VAL A 14 7.95 -3.28 -11.23
CA VAL A 14 6.67 -2.56 -11.07
C VAL A 14 6.43 -2.25 -9.59
N TYR A 15 6.64 -3.21 -8.69
CA TYR A 15 6.50 -2.96 -7.25
C TYR A 15 7.51 -1.93 -6.74
N LEU A 16 8.75 -1.98 -7.22
CA LEU A 16 9.77 -1.00 -6.86
C LEU A 16 9.34 0.41 -7.25
N ILE A 17 8.90 0.60 -8.50
CA ILE A 17 8.40 1.89 -8.99
C ILE A 17 7.19 2.34 -8.17
N PHE A 18 6.25 1.44 -7.93
CA PHE A 18 5.08 1.71 -7.11
C PHE A 18 5.45 2.20 -5.71
N PHE A 19 6.32 1.49 -4.98
CA PHE A 19 6.73 1.89 -3.63
C PHE A 19 7.51 3.20 -3.61
N MET A 20 8.33 3.49 -4.62
CA MET A 20 9.01 4.79 -4.73
C MET A 20 8.02 5.93 -4.94
N VAL A 21 7.08 5.77 -5.87
CA VAL A 21 6.04 6.79 -6.13
C VAL A 21 5.14 6.95 -4.91
N HIS A 22 4.68 5.84 -4.32
CA HIS A 22 3.78 5.87 -3.18
C HIS A 22 4.43 6.54 -1.96
N LEU A 23 5.73 6.33 -1.72
CA LEU A 23 6.45 7.03 -0.67
C LEU A 23 6.42 8.55 -0.86
N VAL A 24 6.63 9.02 -2.09
CA VAL A 24 6.54 10.46 -2.41
C VAL A 24 5.10 10.97 -2.23
N VAL A 25 4.09 10.21 -2.68
CA VAL A 25 2.68 10.57 -2.53
C VAL A 25 2.29 10.69 -1.06
N MET A 26 2.58 9.69 -0.23
CA MET A 26 2.25 9.71 1.20
C MET A 26 2.79 10.96 1.89
N PHE A 27 4.07 11.29 1.68
CA PHE A 27 4.67 12.44 2.36
C PHE A 27 4.14 13.79 1.86
N ASN A 28 3.65 13.89 0.62
CA ASN A 28 3.19 15.16 0.04
C ASN A 28 1.67 15.35 0.09
N VAL A 29 0.90 14.26 0.18
CA VAL A 29 -0.56 14.28 0.07
C VAL A 29 -1.18 13.70 1.35
N ASP A 30 -0.96 12.41 1.62
CA ASP A 30 -1.75 11.67 2.60
C ASP A 30 -1.43 12.11 4.04
N LEU A 31 -0.14 12.27 4.34
CA LEU A 31 0.36 12.65 5.66
C LEU A 31 0.24 14.14 5.95
N TYR A 32 -0.29 14.94 5.02
CA TYR A 32 -0.45 16.40 5.19
C TYR A 32 -1.03 16.80 6.57
N PRO A 33 -2.08 16.15 7.10
CA PRO A 33 -2.65 16.52 8.39
C PRO A 33 -1.70 16.30 9.58
N LEU A 34 -0.73 15.39 9.46
CA LEU A 34 0.23 15.08 10.52
C LEU A 34 1.40 16.08 10.58
N TYR A 35 1.63 16.88 9.53
CA TYR A 35 2.68 17.88 9.56
C TYR A 35 2.32 19.00 10.55
N PRO A 36 3.21 19.33 11.50
CA PRO A 36 3.04 20.55 12.26
C PRO A 36 3.19 21.76 11.32
N GLU A 37 2.51 22.87 11.64
CA GLU A 37 2.42 24.03 10.75
C GLU A 37 3.79 24.58 10.33
N TRP A 38 4.77 24.58 11.24
CA TRP A 38 6.13 25.06 10.97
C TRP A 38 6.94 24.17 10.02
N LEU A 39 6.57 22.90 9.87
CA LEU A 39 7.23 21.97 8.94
C LEU A 39 6.49 21.85 7.61
N ARG A 40 5.29 22.44 7.52
CA ARG A 40 4.41 22.31 6.36
C ARG A 40 4.78 23.35 5.29
N PRO A 41 5.41 22.96 4.18
CA PRO A 41 5.74 23.87 3.10
C PRO A 41 4.46 24.38 2.43
N LYS A 42 4.48 25.64 1.97
CA LYS A 42 3.33 26.27 1.29
C LYS A 42 2.82 25.45 0.10
N TYR A 43 3.72 24.86 -0.69
CA TYR A 43 3.32 24.09 -1.88
C TYR A 43 2.42 22.89 -1.53
N MET A 44 2.58 22.29 -0.35
CA MET A 44 1.74 21.16 0.08
C MET A 44 0.30 21.62 0.31
N THR A 45 0.11 22.81 0.89
CA THR A 45 -1.23 23.41 1.07
C THR A 45 -1.84 23.78 -0.27
N ASP A 46 -1.05 24.36 -1.18
CA ASP A 46 -1.52 24.69 -2.54
C ASP A 46 -1.92 23.42 -3.31
N LEU A 47 -1.12 22.35 -3.21
CA LEU A 47 -1.42 21.04 -3.78
C LEU A 47 -2.73 20.47 -3.20
N ARG A 48 -2.91 20.53 -1.88
CA ARG A 48 -4.13 20.05 -1.23
C ARG A 48 -5.37 20.84 -1.68
N HIS A 49 -5.27 22.16 -1.77
CA HIS A 49 -6.37 23.00 -2.26
C HIS A 49 -6.74 22.66 -3.71
N TRP A 50 -5.73 22.53 -4.59
CA TRP A 50 -5.95 22.09 -5.97
C TRP A 50 -6.61 20.71 -6.04
N TYR A 51 -6.14 19.76 -5.22
CA TYR A 51 -6.67 18.40 -5.17
C TYR A 51 -8.15 18.40 -4.75
N VAL A 52 -8.48 19.09 -3.66
CA VAL A 52 -9.86 19.20 -3.17
C VAL A 52 -10.75 19.89 -4.21
N ALA A 53 -10.27 20.96 -4.87
CA ALA A 53 -11.02 21.64 -5.91
C ALA A 53 -11.26 20.74 -7.15
N THR A 54 -10.33 19.85 -7.47
CA THR A 54 -10.40 18.97 -8.64
C THR A 54 -11.28 17.75 -8.39
N TYR A 55 -11.14 17.12 -7.22
CA TYR A 55 -11.74 15.81 -6.94
C TYR A 55 -12.87 15.82 -5.92
N ALA A 56 -13.09 16.95 -5.23
CA ALA A 56 -14.06 17.10 -4.14
C ALA A 56 -13.97 15.98 -3.08
N ASP A 57 -12.76 15.46 -2.85
CA ASP A 57 -12.52 14.36 -1.92
C ASP A 57 -12.82 14.81 -0.48
N GLN A 58 -13.93 14.31 0.07
CA GLN A 58 -14.39 14.70 1.40
C GLN A 58 -13.47 14.20 2.51
N PHE A 59 -12.64 13.18 2.26
CA PHE A 59 -11.65 12.72 3.23
C PHE A 59 -10.62 13.81 3.58
N PHE A 60 -10.41 14.77 2.67
CA PHE A 60 -9.51 15.89 2.91
C PHE A 60 -10.21 17.20 3.29
N VAL A 61 -11.55 17.22 3.31
CA VAL A 61 -12.37 18.37 3.70
C VAL A 61 -12.96 18.17 5.10
N SER A 62 -13.68 17.07 5.31
CA SER A 62 -14.35 16.73 6.55
C SER A 62 -14.26 15.21 6.79
N PRO A 63 -13.05 14.70 7.12
CA PRO A 63 -12.83 13.26 7.24
C PRO A 63 -13.72 12.63 8.32
N PRO A 64 -14.26 11.43 8.07
CA PRO A 64 -14.85 10.63 9.12
C PRO A 64 -13.77 10.18 10.10
N ALA A 65 -14.15 9.89 11.35
CA ALA A 65 -13.20 9.57 12.43
C ALA A 65 -12.26 8.39 12.10
N TRP A 66 -12.76 7.39 11.36
CA TRP A 66 -11.98 6.23 10.96
C TRP A 66 -10.85 6.58 9.96
N PHE A 67 -10.99 7.65 9.17
CA PHE A 67 -9.99 8.03 8.18
C PHE A 67 -8.68 8.47 8.84
N ASN A 68 -8.77 9.13 9.99
CA ASN A 68 -7.59 9.51 10.77
C ASN A 68 -6.78 8.27 11.21
N THR A 69 -7.45 7.16 11.54
CA THR A 69 -6.77 5.88 11.82
C THR A 69 -5.98 5.39 10.62
N TYR A 70 -6.50 5.55 9.40
CA TYR A 70 -5.79 5.13 8.18
C TYR A 70 -4.57 6.01 7.90
N ILE A 71 -4.66 7.34 8.10
CA ILE A 71 -3.50 8.24 7.98
C ILE A 71 -2.38 7.81 8.96
N TRP A 72 -2.73 7.48 10.20
CA TRP A 72 -1.74 6.99 11.17
C TRP A 72 -1.15 5.64 10.77
N LEU A 73 -1.95 4.74 10.20
CA LEU A 73 -1.44 3.45 9.72
C LEU A 73 -0.54 3.62 8.49
N GLU A 74 -0.82 4.57 7.60
CA GLU A 74 0.09 4.93 6.52
C GLU A 74 1.43 5.42 7.06
N PHE A 75 1.42 6.30 8.06
CA PHE A 75 2.64 6.81 8.65
C PHE A 75 3.42 5.74 9.42
N LEU A 76 2.76 4.95 10.26
CA LEU A 76 3.41 4.03 11.19
C LEU A 76 3.75 2.68 10.56
N TYR A 77 3.04 2.27 9.50
CA TYR A 77 3.23 0.98 8.85
C TYR A 77 3.64 1.11 7.38
N HIS A 78 2.89 1.83 6.54
CA HIS A 78 3.24 1.92 5.11
C HIS A 78 4.58 2.60 4.88
N VAL A 79 4.85 3.75 5.51
CA VAL A 79 6.10 4.49 5.30
C VAL A 79 7.34 3.65 5.65
N PRO A 80 7.47 3.07 6.87
CA PRO A 80 8.61 2.21 7.18
C PRO A 80 8.74 1.03 6.23
N LEU A 81 7.62 0.41 5.84
CA LEU A 81 7.64 -0.71 4.93
C LEU A 81 8.06 -0.33 3.51
N CYS A 82 7.61 0.82 3.00
CA CYS A 82 8.03 1.32 1.70
C CYS A 82 9.54 1.59 1.67
N VAL A 83 10.06 2.25 2.71
CA VAL A 83 11.50 2.52 2.88
C VAL A 83 12.30 1.22 2.92
N TRP A 84 11.79 0.18 3.58
CA TRP A 84 12.43 -1.14 3.60
C TRP A 84 12.29 -1.90 2.28
N SER A 85 11.13 -1.82 1.63
CA SER A 85 10.80 -2.60 0.42
C SER A 85 11.65 -2.20 -0.78
N ILE A 86 12.01 -0.92 -0.91
CA ILE A 86 12.86 -0.41 -2.00
C ILE A 86 14.21 -1.16 -2.07
N PRO A 87 15.07 -1.13 -1.03
CA PRO A 87 16.32 -1.89 -1.06
C PRO A 87 16.11 -3.40 -1.01
N ALA A 88 15.03 -3.90 -0.38
CA ALA A 88 14.72 -5.33 -0.34
C ALA A 88 14.40 -5.90 -1.73
N LEU A 89 13.60 -5.17 -2.53
CA LEU A 89 13.28 -5.54 -3.91
C LEU A 89 14.53 -5.53 -4.79
N LEU A 90 15.37 -4.49 -4.68
CA LEU A 90 16.64 -4.40 -5.40
C LEU A 90 17.55 -5.60 -5.10
N LYS A 91 17.63 -6.03 -3.83
CA LYS A 91 18.45 -7.15 -3.37
C LYS A 91 17.79 -8.53 -3.51
N ALA A 92 16.54 -8.59 -3.97
CA ALA A 92 15.73 -9.81 -4.01
C ALA A 92 15.64 -10.51 -2.63
N ASP A 93 15.40 -9.73 -1.56
CA ASP A 93 15.33 -10.27 -0.20
C ASP A 93 14.24 -11.35 -0.09
N PRO A 94 14.54 -12.53 0.48
CA PRO A 94 13.59 -13.64 0.55
C PRO A 94 12.33 -13.35 1.39
N ARG A 95 12.34 -12.28 2.22
CA ARG A 95 11.22 -11.83 3.06
C ARG A 95 10.22 -10.95 2.32
N VAL A 96 10.57 -10.44 1.13
CA VAL A 96 9.68 -9.59 0.30
C VAL A 96 8.27 -10.19 0.18
N PRO A 97 8.08 -11.49 -0.12
CA PRO A 97 6.74 -12.04 -0.27
C PRO A 97 5.84 -11.93 0.95
N VAL A 98 6.40 -12.14 2.14
CA VAL A 98 5.62 -12.02 3.39
C VAL A 98 5.21 -10.57 3.62
N GLN A 99 6.15 -9.66 3.48
CA GLN A 99 5.92 -8.24 3.80
C GLN A 99 4.97 -7.56 2.80
N LEU A 100 5.15 -7.81 1.50
CA LEU A 100 4.26 -7.29 0.47
C LEU A 100 2.86 -7.91 0.56
N LEU A 101 2.72 -9.15 1.05
CA LEU A 101 1.41 -9.73 1.29
C LEU A 101 0.66 -8.95 2.37
N VAL A 102 1.29 -8.72 3.53
CA VAL A 102 0.66 -7.97 4.62
C VAL A 102 0.30 -6.55 4.16
N TYR A 103 1.22 -5.88 3.45
CA TYR A 103 0.96 -4.60 2.80
C TYR A 103 -0.27 -4.66 1.89
N SER A 104 -0.30 -5.60 0.95
CA SER A 104 -1.35 -5.68 -0.07
C SER A 104 -2.75 -5.91 0.52
N VAL A 105 -2.86 -6.69 1.61
CA VAL A 105 -4.14 -6.89 2.30
C VAL A 105 -4.53 -5.61 3.01
N PHE A 106 -3.59 -5.00 3.72
CA PHE A 106 -3.82 -3.80 4.49
C PHE A 106 -4.22 -2.60 3.58
N THR A 107 -3.43 -2.32 2.54
CA THR A 107 -3.73 -1.30 1.52
C THR A 107 -5.02 -1.63 0.78
N GLY A 108 -5.29 -2.91 0.48
CA GLY A 108 -6.50 -3.34 -0.20
C GLY A 108 -7.76 -3.02 0.60
N VAL A 109 -7.77 -3.37 1.89
CA VAL A 109 -8.92 -3.13 2.80
C VAL A 109 -9.16 -1.63 3.00
N THR A 110 -8.11 -0.87 3.30
CA THR A 110 -8.21 0.58 3.52
C THR A 110 -8.71 1.30 2.27
N THR A 111 -8.13 1.01 1.11
CA THR A 111 -8.55 1.60 -0.18
C THR A 111 -9.97 1.19 -0.56
N LEU A 112 -10.34 -0.07 -0.38
CA LEU A 112 -11.70 -0.55 -0.67
C LEU A 112 -12.73 0.13 0.23
N THR A 113 -12.39 0.35 1.51
CA THR A 113 -13.24 1.08 2.45
C THR A 113 -13.48 2.51 1.96
N CYS A 114 -12.42 3.22 1.55
CA CYS A 114 -12.55 4.56 0.98
C CYS A 114 -13.42 4.58 -0.28
N ILE A 115 -13.24 3.60 -1.18
CA ILE A 115 -14.05 3.45 -2.39
C ILE A 115 -15.53 3.25 -2.06
N ALA A 116 -15.83 2.32 -1.15
CA ALA A 116 -17.20 2.06 -0.73
C ALA A 116 -17.85 3.31 -0.12
N ASP A 117 -17.10 4.04 0.72
CA ASP A 117 -17.58 5.24 1.40
C ASP A 117 -17.85 6.39 0.43
N PHE A 118 -16.91 6.73 -0.49
CA PHE A 118 -17.14 7.85 -1.40
C PHE A 118 -18.24 7.59 -2.43
N PHE A 119 -18.45 6.32 -2.81
CA PHE A 119 -19.59 5.99 -3.67
C PHE A 119 -20.93 6.24 -2.97
N ALA A 120 -20.98 6.12 -1.64
CA ALA A 120 -22.17 6.37 -0.83
C ALA A 120 -22.46 7.86 -0.57
N TRP A 121 -21.52 8.79 -0.82
CA TRP A 121 -21.73 10.23 -0.55
C TRP A 121 -22.89 10.81 -1.36
N THR A 122 -23.86 11.46 -0.71
CA THR A 122 -24.97 12.12 -1.43
C THR A 122 -24.66 13.55 -1.86
N THR A 123 -23.61 14.15 -1.30
CA THR A 123 -23.21 15.55 -1.50
C THR A 123 -22.29 15.77 -2.69
N VAL A 124 -21.76 14.69 -3.28
CA VAL A 124 -20.81 14.75 -4.40
C VAL A 124 -21.46 14.17 -5.67
N ALA A 125 -21.36 14.89 -6.78
CA ALA A 125 -21.92 14.46 -8.06
C ALA A 125 -21.28 13.16 -8.57
N SER A 126 -22.07 12.31 -9.24
CA SER A 126 -21.61 11.01 -9.75
C SER A 126 -20.40 11.11 -10.68
N GLN A 127 -20.34 12.16 -11.51
CA GLN A 127 -19.19 12.38 -12.40
C GLN A 127 -17.89 12.62 -11.64
N THR A 128 -17.94 13.42 -10.57
CA THR A 128 -16.78 13.69 -9.71
C THR A 128 -16.34 12.44 -8.95
N LYS A 129 -17.29 11.61 -8.49
CA LYS A 129 -16.97 10.29 -7.91
C LYS A 129 -16.25 9.38 -8.90
N THR A 130 -16.66 9.38 -10.18
CA THR A 130 -15.97 8.61 -11.23
C THR A 130 -14.54 9.12 -11.45
N GLN A 131 -14.32 10.42 -11.41
CA GLN A 131 -12.97 11.01 -11.49
C GLN A 131 -12.11 10.59 -10.28
N LEU A 132 -12.68 10.63 -9.08
CA LEU A 132 -12.01 10.16 -7.85
C LEU A 132 -11.70 8.65 -7.90
N ALA A 133 -12.63 7.84 -8.42
CA ALA A 133 -12.41 6.42 -8.65
C ALA A 133 -11.24 6.16 -9.61
N GLY A 134 -11.02 7.05 -10.59
CA GLY A 134 -9.85 7.01 -11.47
C GLY A 134 -8.51 7.12 -10.73
N LEU A 135 -8.49 7.68 -9.51
CA LEU A 135 -7.32 7.67 -8.63
C LEU A 135 -7.25 6.42 -7.76
N TYR A 136 -8.33 6.05 -7.07
CA TYR A 136 -8.31 5.00 -6.05
C TYR A 136 -8.32 3.57 -6.64
N VAL A 137 -9.05 3.34 -7.73
CA VAL A 137 -9.21 1.99 -8.31
C VAL A 137 -7.88 1.42 -8.83
N PRO A 138 -7.00 2.19 -9.50
CA PRO A 138 -5.67 1.69 -9.85
C PRO A 138 -4.83 1.26 -8.64
N TYR A 139 -4.88 2.01 -7.52
CA TYR A 139 -4.20 1.61 -6.28
C TYR A 139 -4.74 0.29 -5.74
N LEU A 140 -6.07 0.13 -5.70
CA LEU A 140 -6.68 -1.12 -5.29
C LEU A 140 -6.28 -2.29 -6.22
N ALA A 141 -6.27 -2.07 -7.53
CA ALA A 141 -5.90 -3.09 -8.51
C ALA A 141 -4.44 -3.56 -8.32
N VAL A 142 -3.50 -2.63 -8.12
CA VAL A 142 -2.10 -2.96 -7.80
C VAL A 142 -2.02 -3.76 -6.50
N SER A 143 -2.77 -3.36 -5.48
CA SER A 143 -2.82 -4.06 -4.19
C SER A 143 -3.30 -5.50 -4.33
N VAL A 144 -4.44 -5.71 -5.00
CA VAL A 144 -4.99 -7.06 -5.22
C VAL A 144 -4.02 -7.92 -6.03
N PHE A 145 -3.45 -7.39 -7.10
CA PHE A 145 -2.47 -8.10 -7.92
C PHE A 145 -1.23 -8.49 -7.10
N MET A 146 -0.70 -7.56 -6.30
CA MET A 146 0.44 -7.81 -5.41
C MET A 146 0.13 -8.92 -4.41
N GLY A 147 -1.05 -8.90 -3.78
CA GLY A 147 -1.44 -9.95 -2.84
C GLY A 147 -1.49 -11.33 -3.47
N LEU A 148 -2.11 -11.45 -4.66
CA LEU A 148 -2.18 -12.72 -5.39
C LEU A 148 -0.79 -13.23 -5.79
N ASP A 149 0.09 -12.35 -6.30
CA ASP A 149 1.47 -12.71 -6.63
C ASP A 149 2.26 -13.18 -5.39
N MET A 150 2.12 -12.49 -4.26
CA MET A 150 2.83 -12.87 -3.03
C MET A 150 2.33 -14.21 -2.48
N VAL A 151 1.02 -14.47 -2.50
CA VAL A 151 0.45 -15.77 -2.13
C VAL A 151 1.00 -16.88 -3.03
N ALA A 152 1.02 -16.66 -4.35
CA ALA A 152 1.54 -17.65 -5.29
C ALA A 152 3.03 -17.98 -5.01
N ARG A 153 3.86 -16.95 -4.78
CA ARG A 153 5.28 -17.12 -4.46
C ARG A 153 5.50 -17.85 -3.13
N LEU A 154 4.71 -17.53 -2.11
CA LEU A 154 4.79 -18.18 -0.80
C LEU A 154 4.38 -19.66 -0.89
N ASN A 155 3.27 -19.96 -1.57
CA ASN A 155 2.81 -21.33 -1.77
C ASN A 155 3.84 -22.17 -2.55
N ALA A 156 4.47 -21.62 -3.59
CA ALA A 156 5.52 -22.31 -4.32
C ALA A 156 6.73 -22.63 -3.42
N LYS A 157 7.11 -21.73 -2.50
CA LYS A 157 8.19 -21.99 -1.53
C LYS A 157 7.80 -23.07 -0.52
N LEU A 158 6.57 -23.06 -0.02
CA LEU A 158 6.07 -24.04 0.94
C LEU A 158 5.94 -25.43 0.32
N ALA A 159 5.43 -25.53 -0.91
CA ALA A 159 5.30 -26.80 -1.64
C ALA A 159 6.68 -27.45 -1.94
N GLY A 160 7.72 -26.65 -2.11
CA GLY A 160 9.10 -27.13 -2.26
C GLY A 160 9.84 -27.39 -0.94
N SER A 161 9.26 -27.04 0.21
CA SER A 161 9.86 -27.26 1.52
C SER A 161 9.42 -28.61 2.06
N THR A 162 10.36 -29.55 2.25
CA THR A 162 10.07 -30.79 2.98
C THR A 162 9.57 -30.43 4.40
N PRO A 163 8.46 -31.01 4.88
CA PRO A 163 8.00 -30.75 6.25
C PRO A 163 9.12 -31.04 7.24
N PRO A 164 9.30 -30.24 8.31
CA PRO A 164 10.23 -30.59 9.37
C PRO A 164 9.88 -31.98 9.90
N PRO A 165 10.86 -32.85 10.22
CA PRO A 165 10.57 -34.15 10.80
C PRO A 165 9.78 -33.88 12.08
N THR A 166 8.52 -34.29 12.08
CA THR A 166 7.68 -34.30 13.28
C THR A 166 8.49 -34.97 14.37
N VAL A 167 8.73 -34.24 15.47
CA VAL A 167 9.44 -34.74 16.65
C VAL A 167 8.81 -36.07 17.00
N GLY A 168 9.55 -37.15 16.75
CA GLY A 168 9.07 -38.51 16.90
C GLY A 168 8.58 -38.68 18.33
N THR A 169 7.28 -38.90 18.47
CA THR A 169 6.70 -39.40 19.71
C THR A 169 7.45 -40.69 20.04
N LYS A 170 8.31 -40.65 21.06
CA LYS A 170 8.98 -41.83 21.58
C LYS A 170 7.90 -42.89 21.86
N LYS A 171 7.94 -44.00 21.13
CA LYS A 171 7.25 -45.23 21.54
C LYS A 171 7.91 -45.67 22.85
N THR A 172 7.23 -45.41 23.96
CA THR A 172 7.56 -46.07 25.22
C THR A 172 7.04 -47.50 25.13
N ARG A 173 7.96 -48.43 25.32
CA ARG A 173 7.80 -49.88 25.35
C ARG A 173 6.98 -50.32 26.55
#